data_AF-A0A6F9ASR6-F1
#
_entry.id   AF-A0A6F9ASR6-F1
#
_cell.length_a   1.000
_cell.length_b   1.000
_cell.length_c   1.000
_cell.angle_alpha   90.00
_cell.angle_beta   90.00
_cell.angle_gamma   90.00
#
_symmetry.space_group_name_H-M   'P 1'
#
loop_
_entity.id
_entity.type
_entity.pdbx_description
1 polymer ?
#
loop_
_entity_poly.entity_id
_entity_poly.type
_entity_poly.pdbx_seq_one_letter_code
_entity_poly.pdbx_strand_id
1 'polypeptide(L)'
;MKSVVSLLVLLHCCLSGAQVHRDRDGVSVNVIQQVDYEDRESRGNDIQTDKQRAEAAASTHSQQTCQPDIHTVLREMSNMMAEQRVELSHTKTELGAMEARLTASESQVEELKVQLKSKVEELTKRNEDRKVAFSASLAAPGQHGNTGPFNTGITLVYRNIYSNIGNAYNPTTGIFTAPVRGLYLFRFYIYGGGDSSVPTTAALHKNGHQIASAHAVQASGGISSSNGVSVLLEVGDVVNMHLWAGRKIYDDGYRHSTFSGMTMKSVVSLLVLLHCCLSGAQVHRDRDGVSGNEIQQVDYEDRESRGNDIQADKQRAEAAASTHSQQTCQPDIHTVLREMSNMMAEQRVELSHTKTELGAMEARLRDSESRLTASESRLTASESQVEELTNRNEDRKVAFSASLAAPGQHGNTGPFNTGITLVYRNIYSNIGNAYNPTTGIFTAPVRGLYLFRFYIYGGGDSSVPTAAALHKNGHQIAIAYAVHASGGISSSNGVSVVLEVGDVVNMHLWAGTKIYDSTNRHSTFSGHLLFTMS
;
A
#
# COMPACT_ATOMS: atom_id res chain seq x y z
N MET A 1 -15.42 5.16 -17.22
CA MET A 1 -14.58 6.26 -17.75
C MET A 1 -13.51 6.81 -16.80
N LYS A 2 -13.63 6.78 -15.46
CA LYS A 2 -12.58 7.33 -14.55
C LYS A 2 -11.34 6.44 -14.30
N SER A 3 -11.23 5.27 -14.91
CA SER A 3 -10.09 4.34 -14.73
C SER A 3 -9.04 4.41 -15.85
N VAL A 4 -9.29 5.16 -16.93
CA VAL A 4 -8.44 5.17 -18.15
C VAL A 4 -7.62 6.46 -18.26
N VAL A 5 -8.13 7.59 -17.78
CA VAL A 5 -7.46 8.90 -17.90
C VAL A 5 -6.19 8.98 -17.04
N SER A 6 -6.16 8.34 -15.86
CA SER A 6 -4.97 8.31 -15.00
C SER A 6 -3.80 7.50 -15.59
N LEU A 7 -4.06 6.61 -16.56
CA LEU A 7 -3.01 5.84 -17.23
C LEU A 7 -2.28 6.66 -18.31
N LEU A 8 -2.97 7.62 -18.93
CA LEU A 8 -2.44 8.41 -20.05
C LEU A 8 -1.52 9.56 -19.60
N VAL A 9 -1.71 10.11 -18.40
CA VAL A 9 -0.84 11.19 -17.87
C VAL A 9 0.55 10.66 -17.49
N LEU A 10 0.64 9.42 -17.00
CA LEU A 10 1.92 8.76 -16.68
C LEU A 10 2.73 8.36 -17.93
N LEU A 11 2.07 8.24 -19.10
CA LEU A 11 2.71 7.84 -20.36
C LEU A 11 3.37 9.00 -21.14
N HIS A 12 3.20 10.26 -20.70
CA HIS A 12 3.81 11.44 -21.33
C HIS A 12 5.03 12.01 -20.58
N CYS A 13 5.32 11.56 -19.36
CA CYS A 13 6.51 11.99 -18.62
C CYS A 13 7.74 11.08 -18.84
N CYS A 14 7.59 9.93 -19.50
CA CYS A 14 8.66 8.94 -19.69
C CYS A 14 9.35 8.98 -21.07
N LEU A 15 9.10 10.02 -21.89
CA LEU A 15 9.57 10.08 -23.29
C LEU A 15 10.43 11.32 -23.64
N SER A 16 10.84 12.12 -22.66
CA SER A 16 11.74 13.27 -22.85
C SER A 16 12.92 13.22 -21.88
N GLY A 17 14.03 12.63 -22.30
CA GLY A 17 15.22 12.50 -21.45
C GLY A 17 16.34 11.63 -22.01
N ALA A 18 16.77 11.85 -23.26
CA ALA A 18 17.96 11.19 -23.83
C ALA A 18 18.78 12.15 -24.71
N GLN A 19 20.11 12.01 -24.66
CA GLN A 19 21.15 12.84 -25.34
C GLN A 19 21.26 14.26 -24.74
N VAL A 20 22.43 14.90 -24.51
CA VAL A 20 23.79 14.98 -25.12
C VAL A 20 24.77 15.36 -23.97
N HIS A 21 26.05 14.97 -23.83
CA HIS A 21 26.96 13.97 -24.45
C HIS A 21 28.18 13.76 -23.48
N ARG A 22 29.36 13.33 -23.95
CA ARG A 22 30.66 13.31 -23.23
C ARG A 22 31.45 14.61 -23.45
N ASP A 23 32.37 14.93 -22.54
CA ASP A 23 33.78 15.16 -22.91
C ASP A 23 34.75 14.99 -21.70
N ARG A 24 36.05 15.20 -21.94
CA ARG A 24 37.18 14.46 -21.33
C ARG A 24 38.23 15.37 -20.65
N ASP A 25 39.13 14.73 -19.90
CA ASP A 25 40.49 15.16 -19.49
C ASP A 25 40.65 16.26 -18.39
N GLY A 26 41.66 16.08 -17.50
CA GLY A 26 42.35 17.22 -16.87
C GLY A 26 42.81 17.15 -15.39
N VAL A 27 44.04 16.66 -15.17
CA VAL A 27 45.07 17.26 -14.25
C VAL A 27 44.75 17.52 -12.75
N SER A 28 45.18 16.56 -11.92
CA SER A 28 45.96 16.64 -10.66
C SER A 28 46.33 17.98 -9.95
N VAL A 29 46.47 17.90 -8.60
CA VAL A 29 47.56 18.41 -7.70
C VAL A 29 47.08 19.14 -6.42
N ASN A 30 47.30 18.47 -5.26
CA ASN A 30 47.64 19.02 -3.91
C ASN A 30 46.64 19.96 -3.17
N VAL A 31 46.69 20.19 -1.84
CA VAL A 31 47.75 19.93 -0.81
C VAL A 31 47.16 19.79 0.63
N ILE A 32 47.76 18.92 1.47
CA ILE A 32 48.01 18.97 2.95
C ILE A 32 46.86 19.49 3.88
N GLN A 33 46.40 18.79 4.94
CA GLN A 33 47.09 18.55 6.25
C GLN A 33 46.25 17.52 7.06
N GLN A 34 46.71 16.33 7.45
CA GLN A 34 47.68 15.95 8.49
C GLN A 34 47.34 16.40 9.93
N VAL A 35 46.92 15.44 10.77
CA VAL A 35 47.31 15.29 12.19
C VAL A 35 47.37 13.80 12.54
N ASP A 36 48.47 13.37 13.17
CA ASP A 36 48.79 12.00 13.60
C ASP A 36 48.23 11.66 15.01
N TYR A 37 48.40 10.40 15.45
CA TYR A 37 48.61 9.87 16.83
C TYR A 37 48.13 8.40 16.90
N GLU A 38 48.84 7.42 17.45
CA GLU A 38 50.27 7.20 17.71
C GLU A 38 50.43 5.67 17.88
N ASP A 39 51.49 5.06 17.34
CA ASP A 39 51.84 3.66 17.63
C ASP A 39 53.19 3.63 18.39
N ARG A 40 53.36 2.65 19.29
CA ARG A 40 54.43 2.71 20.31
C ARG A 40 55.12 1.37 20.54
N GLU A 41 56.13 1.10 19.71
CA GLU A 41 57.14 0.07 19.97
C GLU A 41 57.97 0.37 21.24
N SER A 42 58.54 -0.69 21.84
CA SER A 42 59.72 -0.58 22.70
C SER A 42 60.92 -1.37 22.15
N ARG A 43 61.99 -0.63 21.83
CA ARG A 43 63.38 -1.11 21.73
C ARG A 43 63.84 -1.74 23.05
N GLY A 44 64.88 -2.57 23.13
CA GLY A 44 65.85 -3.04 22.14
C GLY A 44 67.13 -3.52 22.86
N ASN A 45 68.20 -3.89 22.12
CA ASN A 45 69.65 -3.76 22.46
C ASN A 45 70.54 -4.63 21.54
N ASP A 46 71.29 -4.01 20.62
CA ASP A 46 72.76 -3.81 20.68
C ASP A 46 73.57 -4.75 21.62
N ILE A 47 74.80 -5.23 21.36
CA ILE A 47 75.88 -4.91 20.39
C ILE A 47 76.81 -6.19 20.35
N GLN A 48 77.77 -6.47 19.46
CA GLN A 48 78.82 -5.69 18.78
C GLN A 48 79.35 -6.42 17.52
N THR A 49 80.20 -5.76 16.72
CA THR A 49 81.05 -6.33 15.65
C THR A 49 82.50 -6.54 16.13
N ASP A 50 83.20 -7.58 15.68
CA ASP A 50 84.64 -7.43 15.40
C ASP A 50 85.20 -8.44 14.38
N LYS A 51 86.31 -8.08 13.72
CA LYS A 51 86.79 -8.70 12.48
C LYS A 51 88.32 -8.87 12.50
N GLN A 52 88.82 -10.09 12.69
CA GLN A 52 90.24 -10.40 12.57
C GLN A 52 90.56 -11.55 11.59
N ARG A 53 91.85 -11.61 11.25
CA ARG A 53 92.38 -12.03 9.95
C ARG A 53 92.97 -13.44 10.01
N ALA A 54 92.92 -14.11 8.85
CA ALA A 54 93.42 -15.46 8.63
C ALA A 54 94.88 -15.69 9.05
N GLU A 55 95.17 -16.92 9.46
CA GLU A 55 96.35 -17.65 9.00
C GLU A 55 96.10 -19.17 9.00
N ALA A 56 96.89 -19.92 8.22
CA ALA A 56 96.51 -21.23 7.72
C ALA A 56 97.08 -22.42 8.52
N ALA A 57 96.29 -23.49 8.64
CA ALA A 57 96.80 -24.85 8.87
C ALA A 57 96.03 -25.81 7.95
N ALA A 58 96.75 -26.55 7.11
CA ALA A 58 96.14 -27.50 6.19
C ALA A 58 95.68 -28.76 6.94
N SER A 59 94.37 -29.03 6.92
CA SER A 59 93.85 -30.38 7.08
C SER A 59 92.84 -30.66 5.98
N THR A 60 93.12 -31.70 5.19
CA THR A 60 92.21 -32.22 4.17
C THR A 60 90.99 -32.83 4.87
N HIS A 61 89.89 -32.09 4.92
CA HIS A 61 88.58 -32.65 5.20
C HIS A 61 87.63 -32.31 4.06
N SER A 62 87.19 -33.35 3.35
CA SER A 62 86.22 -33.25 2.29
C SER A 62 84.90 -32.74 2.86
N GLN A 63 84.60 -31.45 2.69
CA GLN A 63 83.24 -30.94 2.82
C GLN A 63 82.42 -31.48 1.65
N GLN A 64 81.98 -32.73 1.82
CA GLN A 64 80.89 -33.30 1.08
C GLN A 64 79.69 -32.39 1.28
N THR A 65 79.22 -31.74 0.21
CA THR A 65 77.90 -31.13 0.17
C THR A 65 76.89 -32.24 0.41
N CYS A 66 76.52 -32.43 1.68
CA CYS A 66 75.44 -33.34 2.05
C CYS A 66 74.17 -32.80 1.41
N GLN A 67 73.75 -33.41 0.30
CA GLN A 67 72.33 -33.41 -0.04
C GLN A 67 71.56 -33.89 1.21
N PRO A 68 70.40 -33.30 1.51
CA PRO A 68 69.62 -33.73 2.66
C PRO A 68 69.33 -35.23 2.51
N ASP A 69 69.56 -35.97 3.60
CA ASP A 69 69.31 -37.41 3.64
C ASP A 69 67.88 -37.70 3.17
N ILE A 70 67.73 -38.68 2.28
CA ILE A 70 66.46 -39.04 1.65
C ILE A 70 65.38 -39.34 2.71
N HIS A 71 65.75 -39.96 3.84
CA HIS A 71 64.81 -40.20 4.93
C HIS A 71 64.39 -38.92 5.67
N THR A 72 65.28 -37.95 5.79
CA THR A 72 64.99 -36.63 6.37
C THR A 72 64.00 -35.84 5.49
N VAL A 73 64.24 -35.81 4.17
CA VAL A 73 63.32 -35.18 3.20
C VAL A 73 61.95 -35.87 3.18
N LEU A 74 61.93 -37.21 3.15
CA LEU A 74 60.68 -37.99 3.22
C LEU A 74 59.89 -37.71 4.51
N ARG A 75 60.57 -37.54 5.64
CA ARG A 75 59.93 -37.19 6.92
C ARG A 75 59.34 -35.78 6.91
N GLU A 76 60.06 -34.80 6.39
CA GLU A 76 59.56 -33.42 6.27
C GLU A 76 58.39 -33.32 5.29
N MET A 77 58.44 -34.04 4.17
CA MET A 77 57.31 -34.15 3.23
C MET A 77 56.11 -34.90 3.84
N SER A 78 56.35 -35.94 4.65
CA SER A 78 55.28 -36.65 5.36
C SER A 78 54.60 -35.76 6.40
N ASN A 79 55.37 -34.94 7.13
CA ASN A 79 54.84 -33.95 8.07
C ASN A 79 54.03 -32.86 7.33
N MET A 80 54.56 -32.28 6.25
CA MET A 80 53.81 -31.31 5.43
C MET A 80 52.52 -31.91 4.86
N MET A 81 52.52 -33.17 4.41
CA MET A 81 51.28 -33.83 3.97
C MET A 81 50.29 -34.04 5.12
N ALA A 82 50.75 -34.33 6.33
CA ALA A 82 49.89 -34.45 7.50
C ALA A 82 49.26 -33.08 7.87
N GLU A 83 50.06 -32.02 7.87
CA GLU A 83 49.60 -30.64 8.12
C GLU A 83 48.61 -30.18 7.05
N GLN A 84 48.92 -30.36 5.75
CA GLN A 84 48.00 -30.03 4.66
C GLN A 84 46.69 -30.83 4.72
N ARG A 85 46.72 -32.10 5.16
CA ARG A 85 45.48 -32.89 5.36
C ARG A 85 44.62 -32.35 6.50
N VAL A 86 45.23 -31.81 7.55
CA VAL A 86 44.50 -31.16 8.66
C VAL A 86 43.89 -29.84 8.21
N GLU A 87 44.64 -28.99 7.48
CA GLU A 87 44.08 -27.76 6.90
C GLU A 87 42.92 -28.04 5.94
N LEU A 88 43.07 -28.99 5.02
CA LEU A 88 42.01 -29.38 4.06
C LEU A 88 40.77 -29.92 4.80
N SER A 89 40.95 -30.65 5.91
CA SER A 89 39.87 -31.10 6.78
C SER A 89 39.16 -29.93 7.49
N HIS A 90 39.89 -28.91 7.90
CA HIS A 90 39.34 -27.70 8.52
C HIS A 90 38.52 -26.88 7.52
N THR A 91 39.11 -26.51 6.38
CA THR A 91 38.44 -25.69 5.36
C THR A 91 37.21 -26.38 4.77
N LYS A 92 37.23 -27.72 4.63
CA LYS A 92 36.06 -28.50 4.23
C LYS A 92 34.93 -28.46 5.27
N THR A 93 35.27 -28.39 6.55
CA THR A 93 34.28 -28.25 7.64
C THR A 93 33.69 -26.84 7.67
N GLU A 94 34.51 -25.81 7.48
CA GLU A 94 34.06 -24.41 7.38
C GLU A 94 33.17 -24.17 6.14
N LEU A 95 33.52 -24.76 4.99
CA LEU A 95 32.70 -24.71 3.78
C LEU A 95 31.31 -25.29 4.04
N GLY A 96 31.20 -26.49 4.62
CA GLY A 96 29.91 -27.09 4.94
C GLY A 96 29.09 -26.28 5.96
N ALA A 97 29.74 -25.63 6.92
CA ALA A 97 29.08 -24.70 7.84
C ALA A 97 28.59 -23.42 7.12
N MET A 98 29.32 -22.96 6.11
CA MET A 98 28.93 -21.80 5.30
C MET A 98 27.81 -22.13 4.30
N GLU A 99 27.82 -23.30 3.69
CA GLU A 99 26.71 -23.84 2.87
C GLU A 99 25.41 -23.90 3.68
N ALA A 100 25.48 -24.41 4.91
CA ALA A 100 24.34 -24.45 5.84
C ALA A 100 23.85 -23.04 6.23
N ARG A 101 24.77 -22.07 6.43
CA ARG A 101 24.40 -20.66 6.69
C ARG A 101 23.77 -19.99 5.47
N LEU A 102 24.29 -20.21 4.26
CA LEU A 102 23.73 -19.61 3.05
C LEU A 102 22.32 -20.15 2.77
N THR A 103 22.14 -21.47 2.84
CA THR A 103 20.82 -22.09 2.65
C THR A 103 19.82 -21.66 3.72
N ALA A 104 20.24 -21.48 4.97
CA ALA A 104 19.40 -20.88 6.02
C ALA A 104 19.03 -19.41 5.71
N SER A 105 19.97 -18.60 5.24
CA SER A 105 19.73 -17.20 4.83
C SER A 105 18.78 -17.10 3.63
N GLU A 106 19.03 -17.88 2.57
CA GLU A 106 18.18 -17.95 1.37
C GLU A 106 16.74 -18.38 1.73
N SER A 107 16.59 -19.33 2.67
CA SER A 107 15.29 -19.73 3.22
C SER A 107 14.58 -18.60 3.98
N GLN A 108 15.30 -17.87 4.85
CA GLN A 108 14.75 -16.72 5.59
C GLN A 108 14.31 -15.57 4.65
N VAL A 109 15.06 -15.29 3.58
CA VAL A 109 14.69 -14.30 2.56
C VAL A 109 13.36 -14.65 1.90
N GLU A 110 13.20 -15.91 1.48
CA GLU A 110 11.98 -16.34 0.80
C GLU A 110 10.78 -16.41 1.77
N GLU A 111 11.00 -16.78 3.03
CA GLU A 111 9.96 -16.69 4.08
C GLU A 111 9.51 -15.25 4.30
N LEU A 112 10.43 -14.30 4.52
CA LEU A 112 10.12 -12.88 4.70
C LEU A 112 9.34 -12.30 3.51
N LYS A 113 9.71 -12.70 2.29
CA LYS A 113 9.04 -12.31 1.04
C LYS A 113 7.61 -12.86 0.95
N VAL A 114 7.37 -14.10 1.39
CA VAL A 114 6.02 -14.68 1.51
C VAL A 114 5.20 -13.96 2.59
N GLN A 115 5.80 -13.72 3.77
CA GLN A 115 5.14 -12.98 4.86
C GLN A 115 4.74 -11.57 4.41
N LEU A 116 5.64 -10.81 3.78
CA LEU A 116 5.38 -9.46 3.26
C LEU A 116 4.25 -9.46 2.23
N LYS A 117 4.26 -10.41 1.27
CA LYS A 117 3.17 -10.55 0.30
C LYS A 117 1.83 -10.81 0.99
N SER A 118 1.79 -11.72 1.96
CA SER A 118 0.57 -11.99 2.74
C SER A 118 0.07 -10.74 3.49
N LYS A 119 0.99 -9.91 4.00
CA LYS A 119 0.66 -8.68 4.74
C LYS A 119 0.10 -7.59 3.85
N VAL A 120 0.64 -7.44 2.63
CA VAL A 120 0.09 -6.55 1.59
C VAL A 120 -1.31 -6.99 1.17
N GLU A 121 -1.54 -8.30 0.98
CA GLU A 121 -2.86 -8.84 0.65
C GLU A 121 -3.86 -8.63 1.81
N GLU A 122 -3.45 -8.87 3.05
CA GLU A 122 -4.24 -8.64 4.27
C GLU A 122 -4.62 -7.16 4.45
N LEU A 123 -3.66 -6.23 4.27
CA LEU A 123 -3.90 -4.79 4.33
C LEU A 123 -4.82 -4.30 3.21
N THR A 124 -4.62 -4.81 1.99
CA THR A 124 -5.46 -4.50 0.83
C THR A 124 -6.90 -4.95 1.09
N LYS A 125 -7.09 -6.19 1.53
CA LYS A 125 -8.40 -6.74 1.90
C LYS A 125 -9.06 -5.95 3.04
N ARG A 126 -8.33 -5.65 4.12
CA ARG A 126 -8.83 -4.80 5.22
C ARG A 126 -9.24 -3.40 4.73
N ASN A 127 -8.59 -2.83 3.71
CA ASN A 127 -9.02 -1.55 3.16
C ASN A 127 -10.29 -1.67 2.29
N GLU A 128 -10.41 -2.74 1.49
CA GLU A 128 -11.62 -3.05 0.73
C GLU A 128 -12.83 -3.30 1.65
N ASP A 129 -12.68 -4.15 2.68
CA ASP A 129 -13.73 -4.46 3.66
C ASP A 129 -14.21 -3.23 4.45
N ARG A 130 -13.37 -2.19 4.57
CA ARG A 130 -13.72 -0.90 5.18
C ARG A 130 -14.44 0.06 4.20
N LYS A 131 -14.72 -0.32 2.95
CA LYS A 131 -15.57 0.45 2.05
C LYS A 131 -17.03 0.13 2.37
N VAL A 132 -17.82 1.17 2.65
CA VAL A 132 -19.27 1.01 2.91
C VAL A 132 -20.02 2.00 2.04
N ALA A 133 -20.93 1.51 1.21
CA ALA A 133 -21.82 2.34 0.41
C ALA A 133 -23.07 1.56 0.01
N PHE A 134 -24.24 2.17 0.14
CA PHE A 134 -25.49 1.60 -0.35
C PHE A 134 -26.32 2.65 -1.09
N SER A 135 -27.19 2.16 -1.99
CA SER A 135 -28.21 2.97 -2.66
C SER A 135 -29.39 2.08 -3.02
N ALA A 136 -30.61 2.57 -2.76
CA ALA A 136 -31.84 1.83 -2.99
C ALA A 136 -33.02 2.76 -3.37
N SER A 137 -34.03 2.21 -4.05
CA SER A 137 -35.37 2.83 -4.15
C SER A 137 -36.41 2.10 -3.27
N LEU A 138 -37.52 2.78 -3.00
CA LEU A 138 -38.50 2.34 -2.02
C LEU A 138 -39.24 1.08 -2.47
N ALA A 139 -39.93 1.16 -3.60
CA ALA A 139 -40.72 0.06 -4.16
C ALA A 139 -39.82 -1.10 -4.59
N ALA A 140 -40.25 -2.34 -4.30
CA ALA A 140 -39.63 -3.52 -4.87
C ALA A 140 -39.88 -3.60 -6.39
N PRO A 141 -39.03 -4.30 -7.17
CA PRO A 141 -39.27 -4.48 -8.60
C PRO A 141 -40.69 -5.00 -8.91
N GLY A 142 -41.42 -4.30 -9.77
CA GLY A 142 -42.81 -4.61 -10.13
C GLY A 142 -43.88 -4.06 -9.18
N GLN A 143 -43.51 -3.51 -8.02
CA GLN A 143 -44.46 -2.85 -7.11
C GLN A 143 -44.58 -1.34 -7.42
N HIS A 144 -45.73 -0.78 -7.08
CA HIS A 144 -46.04 0.64 -7.23
C HIS A 144 -47.12 1.04 -6.21
N GLY A 145 -47.13 2.31 -5.77
CA GLY A 145 -48.21 2.86 -4.94
C GLY A 145 -47.74 3.72 -3.78
N ASN A 146 -48.71 4.09 -2.93
CA ASN A 146 -48.44 4.83 -1.70
C ASN A 146 -47.99 3.90 -0.57
N THR A 147 -46.92 4.28 0.13
CA THR A 147 -46.59 3.80 1.47
C THR A 147 -47.18 4.79 2.46
N GLY A 148 -48.18 4.36 3.23
CA GLY A 148 -48.97 5.20 4.14
C GLY A 148 -50.17 5.90 3.47
N PRO A 149 -50.98 6.66 4.23
CA PRO A 149 -50.75 7.03 5.63
C PRO A 149 -51.02 5.91 6.64
N PHE A 150 -50.21 5.88 7.70
CA PHE A 150 -50.40 5.02 8.88
C PHE A 150 -50.77 5.88 10.10
N ASN A 151 -51.40 5.27 11.10
CA ASN A 151 -51.75 5.94 12.37
C ASN A 151 -50.55 6.14 13.30
N THR A 152 -49.45 5.43 13.07
CA THR A 152 -48.18 5.50 13.80
C THR A 152 -47.03 5.80 12.83
N GLY A 153 -45.89 6.25 13.36
CA GLY A 153 -44.66 6.36 12.59
C GLY A 153 -44.06 4.99 12.29
N ILE A 154 -43.48 4.81 11.10
CA ILE A 154 -42.87 3.54 10.68
C ILE A 154 -41.48 3.74 10.07
N THR A 155 -40.63 2.73 10.20
CA THR A 155 -39.38 2.65 9.42
C THR A 155 -39.70 2.33 7.97
N LEU A 156 -39.16 3.13 7.05
CA LEU A 156 -39.25 2.91 5.61
C LEU A 156 -38.20 1.89 5.16
N VAL A 157 -38.67 0.84 4.52
CA VAL A 157 -37.82 -0.22 3.96
C VAL A 157 -37.67 0.01 2.47
N TYR A 158 -36.49 0.49 2.03
CA TYR A 158 -36.15 0.62 0.62
C TYR A 158 -35.70 -0.75 0.11
N ARG A 159 -36.52 -1.38 -0.75
CA ARG A 159 -36.42 -2.81 -1.10
C ARG A 159 -35.61 -3.09 -2.37
N ASN A 160 -35.48 -2.12 -3.25
CA ASN A 160 -34.85 -2.28 -4.55
C ASN A 160 -33.42 -1.76 -4.52
N ILE A 161 -32.47 -2.68 -4.35
CA ILE A 161 -31.07 -2.37 -4.04
C ILE A 161 -30.25 -2.21 -5.33
N TYR A 162 -29.68 -1.02 -5.53
CA TYR A 162 -28.71 -0.77 -6.60
C TYR A 162 -27.28 -1.18 -6.19
N SER A 163 -26.95 -1.00 -4.91
CA SER A 163 -25.65 -1.31 -4.33
C SER A 163 -25.75 -1.45 -2.81
N ASN A 164 -24.91 -2.30 -2.21
CA ASN A 164 -24.81 -2.49 -0.75
C ASN A 164 -23.39 -2.97 -0.36
N ILE A 165 -22.37 -2.24 -0.78
CA ILE A 165 -20.97 -2.51 -0.48
C ILE A 165 -20.77 -2.47 1.05
N GLY A 166 -20.17 -3.54 1.59
CA GLY A 166 -20.02 -3.74 3.04
C GLY A 166 -21.28 -4.28 3.74
N ASN A 167 -22.37 -4.56 3.02
CA ASN A 167 -23.64 -5.13 3.52
C ASN A 167 -24.26 -4.42 4.74
N ALA A 168 -23.95 -3.13 4.92
CA ALA A 168 -24.32 -2.37 6.10
C ALA A 168 -25.79 -1.92 6.12
N TYR A 169 -26.46 -1.88 4.97
CA TYR A 169 -27.91 -1.63 4.89
C TYR A 169 -28.68 -2.95 4.79
N ASN A 170 -29.67 -3.13 5.65
CA ASN A 170 -30.52 -4.31 5.69
C ASN A 170 -31.84 -4.07 4.90
N PRO A 171 -32.05 -4.72 3.73
CA PRO A 171 -33.22 -4.52 2.88
C PRO A 171 -34.52 -5.12 3.42
N THR A 172 -34.45 -5.89 4.52
CA THR A 172 -35.62 -6.45 5.21
C THR A 172 -36.15 -5.48 6.26
N THR A 173 -35.25 -4.78 6.98
CA THR A 173 -35.60 -3.89 8.10
C THR A 173 -35.58 -2.40 7.77
N GLY A 174 -34.93 -1.99 6.68
CA GLY A 174 -34.75 -0.57 6.32
C GLY A 174 -33.66 0.14 7.12
N ILE A 175 -32.86 -0.60 7.88
CA ILE A 175 -31.86 -0.06 8.81
C ILE A 175 -30.47 -0.20 8.20
N PHE A 176 -29.72 0.90 8.19
CA PHE A 176 -28.27 0.92 8.05
C PHE A 176 -27.62 0.82 9.44
N THR A 177 -26.63 -0.06 9.60
CA THR A 177 -25.81 -0.16 10.83
C THR A 177 -24.36 0.10 10.46
N ALA A 178 -23.71 1.06 11.11
CA ALA A 178 -22.32 1.41 10.82
C ALA A 178 -21.35 0.28 11.22
N PRO A 179 -20.64 -0.39 10.26
CA PRO A 179 -19.71 -1.45 10.59
C PRO A 179 -18.32 -0.92 10.98
N VAL A 180 -18.03 0.35 10.67
CA VAL A 180 -16.77 1.02 10.98
C VAL A 180 -17.05 2.44 11.46
N ARG A 181 -16.24 2.91 12.42
CA ARG A 181 -16.25 4.32 12.81
C ARG A 181 -15.81 5.20 11.63
N GLY A 182 -16.55 6.27 11.35
CA GLY A 182 -16.19 7.19 10.27
C GLY A 182 -17.22 8.28 9.98
N LEU A 183 -16.85 9.22 9.10
CA LEU A 183 -17.80 10.19 8.57
C LEU A 183 -18.64 9.52 7.48
N TYR A 184 -19.96 9.51 7.67
CA TYR A 184 -20.91 9.01 6.70
C TYR A 184 -21.71 10.15 6.09
N LEU A 185 -22.00 10.02 4.81
CA LEU A 185 -22.80 10.95 4.02
C LEU A 185 -24.09 10.25 3.61
N PHE A 186 -25.24 10.74 4.09
CA PHE A 186 -26.57 10.21 3.76
C PHE A 186 -27.37 11.21 2.93
N ARG A 187 -28.12 10.70 1.95
CA ARG A 187 -28.97 11.49 1.06
C ARG A 187 -30.25 10.71 0.78
N PHE A 188 -31.37 11.42 0.76
CA PHE A 188 -32.66 10.84 0.44
C PHE A 188 -33.51 11.81 -0.37
N TYR A 189 -34.28 11.23 -1.28
CA TYR A 189 -35.26 11.89 -2.12
C TYR A 189 -36.58 11.16 -1.88
N ILE A 190 -37.66 11.91 -1.61
CA ILE A 190 -39.01 11.36 -1.46
C ILE A 190 -39.93 12.03 -2.46
N TYR A 191 -40.88 11.26 -2.94
CA TYR A 191 -41.93 11.70 -3.84
C TYR A 191 -43.30 11.32 -3.27
N GLY A 192 -44.35 12.02 -3.69
CA GLY A 192 -45.71 11.74 -3.28
C GLY A 192 -46.74 12.44 -4.16
N GLY A 193 -47.97 11.93 -4.14
CA GLY A 193 -49.11 12.63 -4.71
C GLY A 193 -49.57 13.79 -3.81
N GLY A 194 -49.78 14.95 -4.41
CA GLY A 194 -50.31 16.15 -3.77
C GLY A 194 -51.65 15.88 -3.10
N ASP A 195 -51.72 16.28 -1.83
CA ASP A 195 -52.85 16.11 -0.93
C ASP A 195 -52.58 17.03 0.28
N SER A 196 -53.35 18.11 0.42
CA SER A 196 -53.17 19.06 1.52
C SER A 196 -53.40 18.46 2.92
N SER A 197 -54.10 17.32 3.01
CA SER A 197 -54.39 16.63 4.27
C SER A 197 -53.34 15.57 4.64
N VAL A 198 -52.63 15.01 3.65
CA VAL A 198 -51.60 13.98 3.85
C VAL A 198 -50.25 14.40 3.22
N PRO A 199 -49.49 15.28 3.90
CA PRO A 199 -48.14 15.70 3.50
C PRO A 199 -47.19 14.56 3.12
N THR A 200 -46.36 14.83 2.10
CA THR A 200 -45.21 14.00 1.74
C THR A 200 -44.08 14.33 2.71
N THR A 201 -43.74 13.42 3.61
CA THR A 201 -42.76 13.70 4.68
C THR A 201 -42.04 12.45 5.15
N ALA A 202 -40.71 12.52 5.20
CA ALA A 202 -39.89 11.50 5.83
C ALA A 202 -38.68 12.12 6.53
N ALA A 203 -38.22 11.47 7.58
CA ALA A 203 -37.09 11.90 8.39
C ALA A 203 -35.96 10.88 8.36
N LEU A 204 -34.72 11.35 8.37
CA LEU A 204 -33.54 10.52 8.64
C LEU A 204 -33.33 10.49 10.16
N HIS A 205 -33.33 9.28 10.73
CA HIS A 205 -33.06 9.06 12.15
C HIS A 205 -31.66 8.47 12.34
N LYS A 206 -30.93 8.93 13.37
CA LYS A 206 -29.74 8.27 13.95
C LYS A 206 -30.08 7.83 15.37
N ASN A 207 -29.90 6.55 15.69
CA ASN A 207 -30.15 5.96 17.02
C ASN A 207 -31.53 6.35 17.59
N GLY A 208 -32.58 6.33 16.75
CA GLY A 208 -33.95 6.72 17.11
C GLY A 208 -34.23 8.23 17.08
N HIS A 209 -33.22 9.09 17.07
CA HIS A 209 -33.38 10.55 17.04
C HIS A 209 -33.34 11.11 15.62
N GLN A 210 -34.29 11.99 15.28
CA GLN A 210 -34.33 12.68 14.00
C GLN A 210 -33.14 13.63 13.81
N ILE A 211 -32.44 13.51 12.68
CA ILE A 211 -31.30 14.35 12.31
C ILE A 211 -31.50 15.20 11.05
N ALA A 212 -32.46 14.86 10.19
CA ALA A 212 -32.88 15.68 9.05
C ALA A 212 -34.29 15.27 8.62
N SER A 213 -35.03 16.14 7.91
CA SER A 213 -36.29 15.74 7.27
C SER A 213 -36.53 16.41 5.93
N ALA A 214 -37.23 15.69 5.05
CA ALA A 214 -37.79 16.20 3.80
C ALA A 214 -39.30 16.37 4.01
N HIS A 215 -39.84 17.54 3.70
CA HIS A 215 -41.26 17.87 3.89
C HIS A 215 -41.80 18.65 2.67
N ALA A 216 -42.95 18.23 2.17
CA ALA A 216 -43.57 18.75 0.96
C ALA A 216 -45.10 18.66 1.05
N VAL A 217 -45.79 19.75 0.73
CA VAL A 217 -47.26 19.84 0.69
C VAL A 217 -47.72 20.69 -0.49
N GLN A 218 -48.50 20.09 -1.37
CA GLN A 218 -49.27 20.77 -2.42
C GLN A 218 -50.64 20.11 -2.55
N ALA A 219 -51.62 20.80 -3.14
CA ALA A 219 -53.01 20.34 -3.18
C ALA A 219 -53.28 19.17 -4.15
N SER A 220 -52.53 19.05 -5.25
CA SER A 220 -52.72 18.05 -6.30
C SER A 220 -51.45 17.85 -7.13
N GLY A 221 -51.41 16.89 -8.06
CA GLY A 221 -50.23 16.61 -8.89
C GLY A 221 -49.14 15.80 -8.16
N GLY A 222 -47.92 15.78 -8.68
CA GLY A 222 -46.77 15.13 -8.02
C GLY A 222 -45.86 16.14 -7.31
N ILE A 223 -45.41 15.83 -6.09
CA ILE A 223 -44.44 16.63 -5.34
C ILE A 223 -43.23 15.80 -4.95
N SER A 224 -42.06 16.43 -4.87
CA SER A 224 -40.86 15.82 -4.30
C SER A 224 -40.23 16.73 -3.25
N SER A 225 -39.49 16.10 -2.34
CA SER A 225 -38.64 16.79 -1.36
C SER A 225 -37.39 15.95 -1.14
N SER A 226 -36.28 16.58 -0.74
CA SER A 226 -35.03 15.88 -0.50
C SER A 226 -34.26 16.53 0.63
N ASN A 227 -33.39 15.74 1.28
CA ASN A 227 -32.44 16.23 2.27
C ASN A 227 -31.20 15.34 2.27
N GLY A 228 -30.15 15.78 2.95
CA GLY A 228 -28.93 15.03 3.14
C GLY A 228 -27.99 15.71 4.12
N VAL A 229 -27.25 14.91 4.88
CA VAL A 229 -26.33 15.36 5.93
C VAL A 229 -25.09 14.48 5.94
N SER A 230 -23.99 15.00 6.50
CA SER A 230 -22.88 14.16 6.94
C SER A 230 -22.77 14.12 8.45
N VAL A 231 -22.59 12.91 8.99
CA VAL A 231 -22.58 12.67 10.43
C VAL A 231 -21.47 11.67 10.76
N LEU A 232 -20.78 11.90 11.88
CA LEU A 232 -19.86 10.91 12.43
C LEU A 232 -20.68 9.76 13.03
N LEU A 233 -20.40 8.54 12.60
CA LEU A 233 -20.96 7.33 13.18
C LEU A 233 -19.87 6.55 13.90
N GLU A 234 -20.21 6.02 15.06
CA GLU A 234 -19.46 4.99 15.77
C GLU A 234 -19.92 3.59 15.34
N VAL A 235 -19.13 2.56 15.64
CA VAL A 235 -19.49 1.17 15.28
C VAL A 235 -20.78 0.78 15.99
N GLY A 236 -21.75 0.26 15.23
CA GLY A 236 -23.07 -0.11 15.75
C GLY A 236 -24.11 1.01 15.75
N ASP A 237 -23.75 2.26 15.44
CA ASP A 237 -24.75 3.33 15.23
C ASP A 237 -25.72 2.94 14.12
N VAL A 238 -27.03 3.13 14.37
CA VAL A 238 -28.10 2.81 13.42
C VAL A 238 -28.67 4.05 12.76
N VAL A 239 -28.85 4.00 11.44
CA VAL A 239 -29.45 5.06 10.64
C VAL A 239 -30.59 4.47 9.82
N ASN A 240 -31.75 5.14 9.80
CA ASN A 240 -32.91 4.70 9.01
C ASN A 240 -33.75 5.88 8.54
N MET A 241 -34.59 5.62 7.54
CA MET A 241 -35.62 6.55 7.09
C MET A 241 -36.94 6.24 7.82
N HIS A 242 -37.60 7.26 8.33
CA HIS A 242 -38.81 7.16 9.13
C HIS A 242 -39.95 7.99 8.51
N LEU A 243 -41.07 7.34 8.22
CA LEU A 243 -42.33 7.97 7.78
C LEU A 243 -43.14 8.33 9.02
N TRP A 244 -43.54 9.59 9.18
CA TRP A 244 -44.34 9.98 10.35
C TRP A 244 -45.79 9.51 10.23
N ALA A 245 -46.48 9.42 11.37
CA ALA A 245 -47.92 9.18 11.41
C ALA A 245 -48.68 10.23 10.57
N GLY A 246 -49.71 9.79 9.84
CA GLY A 246 -50.51 10.65 8.96
C GLY A 246 -49.74 11.24 7.77
N ARG A 247 -48.69 10.56 7.29
CA ARG A 247 -47.90 10.94 6.11
C ARG A 247 -47.84 9.79 5.10
N LYS A 248 -47.72 10.12 3.82
CA LYS A 248 -47.56 9.15 2.74
C LYS A 248 -46.38 9.51 1.85
N ILE A 249 -45.76 8.51 1.23
CA ILE A 249 -44.83 8.68 0.11
C ILE A 249 -45.19 7.70 -1.01
N TYR A 250 -44.85 8.03 -2.24
CA TYR A 250 -45.14 7.23 -3.43
C TYR A 250 -43.84 6.75 -4.08
N ASP A 251 -43.85 5.55 -4.62
CA ASP A 251 -42.81 5.04 -5.51
C ASP A 251 -43.39 4.03 -6.51
N ASP A 252 -42.73 3.85 -7.64
CA ASP A 252 -43.15 2.98 -8.74
C ASP A 252 -41.94 2.56 -9.61
N GLY A 253 -42.20 2.10 -10.83
CA GLY A 253 -41.16 1.71 -11.80
C GLY A 253 -40.16 2.81 -12.18
N TYR A 254 -40.48 4.08 -11.98
CA TYR A 254 -39.58 5.22 -12.21
C TYR A 254 -38.66 5.53 -11.02
N ARG A 255 -38.87 4.87 -9.87
CA ARG A 255 -37.94 4.84 -8.72
C ARG A 255 -37.65 6.25 -8.16
N HIS A 256 -38.70 7.05 -8.01
CA HIS A 256 -38.66 8.41 -7.52
C HIS A 256 -38.11 8.54 -6.08
N SER A 257 -38.53 7.63 -5.18
CA SER A 257 -38.17 7.69 -3.77
C SER A 257 -36.90 6.86 -3.52
N THR A 258 -35.79 7.52 -3.19
CA THR A 258 -34.47 6.89 -3.02
C THR A 258 -33.80 7.23 -1.69
N PHE A 259 -32.97 6.31 -1.20
CA PHE A 259 -32.12 6.48 -0.02
C PHE A 259 -30.73 5.92 -0.31
N SER A 260 -29.69 6.67 0.06
CA SER A 260 -28.30 6.29 -0.17
C SER A 260 -27.39 6.78 0.95
N GLY A 261 -26.35 6.01 1.25
CA GLY A 261 -25.32 6.38 2.23
C GLY A 261 -23.95 5.82 1.87
N MET A 262 -22.88 6.51 2.23
CA MET A 262 -21.49 6.07 2.00
C MET A 262 -20.51 6.58 3.06
N THR A 263 -19.42 5.84 3.32
CA THR A 263 -18.26 6.40 4.04
C THR A 263 -17.61 7.48 3.20
N MET A 264 -17.19 8.57 3.81
CA MET A 264 -16.19 9.47 3.24
C MET A 264 -14.80 8.96 3.65
N LYS A 265 -14.05 8.40 2.69
CA LYS A 265 -12.60 8.13 2.84
C LYS A 265 -11.81 9.23 2.14
N SER A 266 -10.69 9.64 2.73
CA SER A 266 -9.63 10.31 1.96
C SER A 266 -8.94 9.27 1.06
N VAL A 267 -8.67 9.64 -0.18
CA VAL A 267 -8.38 8.69 -1.29
C VAL A 267 -6.95 8.13 -1.27
N VAL A 268 -6.07 8.62 -0.38
CA VAL A 268 -4.61 8.48 -0.53
C VAL A 268 -4.05 7.08 -0.19
N SER A 269 -4.74 6.26 0.63
CA SER A 269 -4.21 4.97 1.11
C SER A 269 -3.92 3.90 0.04
N LEU A 270 -4.24 4.13 -1.24
CA LEU A 270 -3.99 3.17 -2.32
C LEU A 270 -2.69 3.42 -3.10
N LEU A 271 -2.09 4.62 -3.01
CA LEU A 271 -0.93 4.99 -3.86
C LEU A 271 0.41 4.43 -3.35
N VAL A 272 0.52 4.17 -2.04
CA VAL A 272 1.77 3.69 -1.42
C VAL A 272 2.03 2.21 -1.77
N LEU A 273 0.99 1.37 -1.71
CA LEU A 273 1.10 -0.06 -2.01
C LEU A 273 1.51 -0.33 -3.47
N LEU A 274 1.17 0.55 -4.44
CA LEU A 274 1.64 0.39 -5.82
C LEU A 274 3.11 0.77 -6.03
N HIS A 275 3.64 1.75 -5.29
CA HIS A 275 5.04 2.18 -5.46
C HIS A 275 6.04 1.11 -4.96
N CYS A 276 5.70 0.40 -3.88
CA CYS A 276 6.53 -0.70 -3.39
C CYS A 276 6.61 -1.87 -4.38
N CYS A 277 5.52 -2.18 -5.10
CA CYS A 277 5.47 -3.28 -6.06
C CYS A 277 6.20 -3.00 -7.38
N LEU A 278 6.20 -1.75 -7.87
CA LEU A 278 6.80 -1.42 -9.18
C LEU A 278 8.33 -1.27 -9.13
N SER A 279 8.91 -0.89 -8.00
CA SER A 279 10.38 -0.81 -7.84
C SER A 279 11.09 -2.16 -7.78
N GLY A 280 10.35 -3.26 -7.56
CA GLY A 280 10.90 -4.62 -7.59
C GLY A 280 11.23 -5.16 -8.99
N ALA A 281 10.79 -4.48 -10.06
CA ALA A 281 10.94 -4.95 -11.44
C ALA A 281 12.17 -4.40 -12.17
N GLN A 282 12.96 -3.50 -11.56
CA GLN A 282 14.03 -2.77 -12.27
C GLN A 282 15.48 -3.20 -11.95
N VAL A 283 15.70 -4.29 -11.21
CA VAL A 283 17.06 -4.84 -10.96
C VAL A 283 17.38 -6.04 -11.89
N HIS A 284 16.57 -6.27 -12.93
CA HIS A 284 16.81 -7.29 -13.94
C HIS A 284 16.52 -6.79 -15.36
N ARG A 285 17.39 -5.88 -15.84
CA ARG A 285 17.69 -5.65 -17.27
C ARG A 285 18.87 -4.70 -17.43
N ASP A 286 20.04 -5.29 -17.70
CA ASP A 286 21.05 -4.91 -18.70
C ASP A 286 22.31 -5.75 -18.41
N ARG A 287 22.55 -6.79 -19.23
CA ARG A 287 23.57 -6.88 -20.30
C ARG A 287 24.93 -7.32 -19.74
N ASP A 288 25.58 -8.36 -20.27
CA ASP A 288 25.90 -8.55 -21.68
C ASP A 288 25.61 -9.95 -22.30
N GLY A 289 25.41 -9.97 -23.64
CA GLY A 289 25.73 -11.12 -24.53
C GLY A 289 27.03 -10.80 -25.29
N VAL A 290 27.64 -11.57 -26.19
CA VAL A 290 27.24 -12.52 -27.27
C VAL A 290 28.57 -13.22 -27.70
N SER A 291 28.72 -14.42 -28.28
CA SER A 291 27.86 -15.44 -28.95
C SER A 291 28.19 -16.85 -28.39
N GLY A 292 27.58 -17.99 -28.78
CA GLY A 292 26.58 -18.30 -29.82
C GLY A 292 27.10 -19.35 -30.81
N ASN A 293 26.45 -20.51 -30.86
CA ASN A 293 26.25 -21.35 -32.04
C ASN A 293 25.17 -22.40 -31.74
N GLU A 294 24.30 -22.64 -32.72
CA GLU A 294 23.24 -23.65 -32.67
C GLU A 294 23.82 -25.06 -32.84
N ILE A 295 23.12 -26.07 -32.30
CA ILE A 295 22.73 -27.30 -33.03
C ILE A 295 21.58 -27.97 -32.25
N GLN A 296 20.67 -28.59 -33.00
CA GLN A 296 19.43 -29.18 -32.49
C GLN A 296 19.64 -30.48 -31.70
N GLN A 297 18.94 -30.55 -30.57
CA GLN A 297 17.96 -31.59 -30.23
C GLN A 297 18.23 -33.03 -30.71
N VAL A 298 18.58 -33.91 -29.76
CA VAL A 298 18.20 -35.33 -29.78
C VAL A 298 17.81 -35.73 -28.36
N ASP A 299 16.58 -36.21 -28.17
CA ASP A 299 16.13 -36.83 -26.91
C ASP A 299 16.88 -38.15 -26.68
N TYR A 300 16.98 -38.62 -25.44
CA TYR A 300 16.61 -40.01 -25.07
C TYR A 300 16.54 -40.19 -23.56
N GLU A 301 15.67 -41.10 -23.14
CA GLU A 301 15.22 -41.27 -21.76
C GLU A 301 16.21 -42.04 -20.87
N ASP A 302 16.11 -41.76 -19.58
CA ASP A 302 16.73 -42.50 -18.47
C ASP A 302 15.99 -43.83 -18.22
N ARG A 303 16.68 -44.98 -18.24
CA ARG A 303 16.35 -46.13 -17.37
C ARG A 303 17.34 -47.31 -17.32
N GLU A 304 17.72 -47.62 -16.09
CA GLU A 304 17.79 -48.95 -15.43
C GLU A 304 18.00 -50.25 -16.26
N SER A 305 19.10 -50.95 -15.97
CA SER A 305 19.15 -52.42 -15.79
C SER A 305 20.43 -52.75 -14.99
N ARG A 306 20.44 -53.35 -13.79
CA ARG A 306 19.62 -54.42 -13.16
C ARG A 306 19.87 -55.85 -13.68
N GLY A 307 21.12 -56.29 -13.55
CA GLY A 307 21.45 -57.54 -12.83
C GLY A 307 21.29 -58.90 -13.53
N ASN A 308 22.34 -59.71 -13.34
CA ASN A 308 22.33 -61.16 -13.10
C ASN A 308 22.42 -62.17 -14.28
N ASP A 309 23.59 -62.82 -14.29
CA ASP A 309 23.81 -64.28 -14.23
C ASP A 309 23.97 -65.17 -15.49
N ILE A 310 24.68 -66.28 -15.24
CA ILE A 310 24.78 -67.56 -15.97
C ILE A 310 25.83 -67.70 -17.11
N GLN A 311 27.09 -67.82 -16.70
CA GLN A 311 27.89 -69.07 -16.73
C GLN A 311 27.70 -70.09 -17.89
N ALA A 312 28.74 -70.32 -18.72
CA ALA A 312 29.07 -71.64 -19.31
C ALA A 312 30.52 -71.77 -19.84
N ASP A 313 31.25 -72.75 -19.30
CA ASP A 313 32.46 -73.46 -19.79
C ASP A 313 32.48 -73.73 -21.34
N LYS A 314 33.59 -73.92 -22.10
CA LYS A 314 34.84 -74.69 -21.84
C LYS A 314 35.82 -74.67 -23.06
N GLN A 315 37.13 -74.85 -22.78
CA GLN A 315 38.19 -75.42 -23.66
C GLN A 315 38.63 -74.61 -24.92
N ARG A 316 39.90 -74.63 -25.37
CA ARG A 316 40.95 -75.68 -25.27
C ARG A 316 42.41 -75.14 -25.46
N ALA A 317 43.39 -75.88 -24.89
CA ALA A 317 44.83 -75.98 -25.25
C ALA A 317 45.73 -74.72 -25.07
N GLU A 318 46.63 -74.66 -24.08
CA GLU A 318 48.00 -75.25 -24.02
C GLU A 318 49.09 -74.29 -24.60
N ALA A 319 50.31 -74.15 -24.04
CA ALA A 319 51.07 -75.04 -23.16
C ALA A 319 52.04 -74.32 -22.19
N ALA A 320 52.73 -75.13 -21.38
CA ALA A 320 54.00 -74.87 -20.65
C ALA A 320 53.97 -73.95 -19.42
N ALA A 321 53.93 -74.58 -18.24
CA ALA A 321 54.37 -73.99 -16.98
C ALA A 321 55.85 -74.33 -16.72
N SER A 322 56.62 -73.40 -16.16
CA SER A 322 57.90 -73.69 -15.49
C SER A 322 58.08 -72.85 -14.22
N THR A 323 57.76 -73.46 -13.09
CA THR A 323 58.48 -73.37 -11.81
C THR A 323 59.12 -72.03 -11.39
N HIS A 324 58.41 -71.33 -10.51
CA HIS A 324 58.88 -70.89 -9.19
C HIS A 324 60.16 -70.03 -9.09
N SER A 325 59.96 -68.72 -8.91
CA SER A 325 60.50 -68.06 -7.71
C SER A 325 59.50 -67.01 -7.22
N GLN A 326 59.30 -66.91 -5.90
CA GLN A 326 58.61 -65.76 -5.31
C GLN A 326 59.57 -64.57 -5.35
N GLN A 327 59.35 -63.63 -6.27
CA GLN A 327 59.90 -62.30 -6.13
C GLN A 327 58.77 -61.34 -5.83
N THR A 328 58.56 -61.10 -4.52
CA THR A 328 57.82 -59.96 -4.01
C THR A 328 58.59 -58.70 -4.41
N CYS A 329 58.36 -58.22 -5.62
CA CYS A 329 58.82 -56.91 -6.05
C CYS A 329 58.07 -55.86 -5.22
N GLN A 330 58.67 -55.41 -4.12
CA GLN A 330 58.31 -54.11 -3.59
C GLN A 330 58.51 -53.07 -4.70
N PRO A 331 57.60 -52.10 -4.85
CA PRO A 331 57.76 -51.07 -5.85
C PRO A 331 59.07 -50.32 -5.61
N ASP A 332 59.80 -50.04 -6.69
CA ASP A 332 61.03 -49.25 -6.65
C ASP A 332 60.77 -47.90 -5.95
N ILE A 333 61.70 -47.49 -5.09
CA ILE A 333 61.58 -46.31 -4.24
C ILE A 333 61.34 -45.06 -5.10
N HIS A 334 61.92 -44.96 -6.29
CA HIS A 334 61.67 -43.85 -7.22
C HIS A 334 60.26 -43.89 -7.84
N THR A 335 59.69 -45.09 -8.02
CA THR A 335 58.31 -45.26 -8.49
C THR A 335 57.32 -44.80 -7.42
N VAL A 336 57.51 -45.21 -6.15
CA VAL A 336 56.68 -44.76 -5.01
C VAL A 336 56.80 -43.24 -4.80
N LEU A 337 58.01 -42.68 -4.85
CA LEU A 337 58.23 -41.23 -4.75
C LEU A 337 57.54 -40.47 -5.88
N ARG A 338 57.54 -40.99 -7.11
CA ARG A 338 56.84 -40.37 -8.24
C ARG A 338 55.32 -40.43 -8.08
N GLU A 339 54.77 -41.56 -7.64
CA GLU A 339 53.33 -41.70 -7.36
C GLU A 339 52.89 -40.80 -6.20
N MET A 340 53.65 -40.72 -5.11
CA MET A 340 53.43 -39.73 -4.04
C MET A 340 53.52 -38.29 -4.55
N SER A 341 54.50 -37.97 -5.40
CA SER A 341 54.65 -36.63 -5.98
C SER A 341 53.46 -36.23 -6.86
N ASN A 342 52.96 -37.16 -7.68
CA ASN A 342 51.75 -36.96 -8.47
C ASN A 342 50.52 -36.78 -7.56
N MET A 343 50.36 -37.63 -6.54
CA MET A 343 49.26 -37.54 -5.58
C MET A 343 49.28 -36.23 -4.77
N MET A 344 50.46 -35.72 -4.40
CA MET A 344 50.61 -34.38 -3.80
C MET A 344 50.29 -33.26 -4.79
N ALA A 345 50.62 -33.40 -6.08
CA ALA A 345 50.25 -32.43 -7.10
C ALA A 345 48.72 -32.39 -7.29
N GLU A 346 48.06 -33.55 -7.34
CA GLU A 346 46.61 -33.71 -7.40
C GLU A 346 45.93 -33.09 -6.16
N GLN A 347 46.38 -33.44 -4.94
CA GLN A 347 45.84 -32.86 -3.70
C GLN A 347 46.04 -31.32 -3.64
N ARG A 348 47.13 -30.78 -4.19
CA ARG A 348 47.35 -29.33 -4.26
C ARG A 348 46.38 -28.64 -5.23
N VAL A 349 46.03 -29.28 -6.34
CA VAL A 349 45.02 -28.78 -7.28
C VAL A 349 43.63 -28.82 -6.66
N GLU A 350 43.27 -29.91 -5.98
CA GLU A 350 41.96 -30.06 -5.30
C GLU A 350 41.81 -29.06 -4.13
N LEU A 351 42.87 -28.83 -3.34
CA LEU A 351 42.90 -27.80 -2.30
C LEU A 351 42.81 -26.38 -2.90
N SER A 352 43.43 -26.14 -4.07
CA SER A 352 43.28 -24.86 -4.79
C SER A 352 41.86 -24.64 -5.33
N HIS A 353 41.19 -25.70 -5.80
CA HIS A 353 39.81 -25.64 -6.29
C HIS A 353 38.84 -25.31 -5.15
N THR A 354 38.85 -26.11 -4.08
CA THR A 354 37.99 -25.93 -2.90
C THR A 354 38.21 -24.58 -2.22
N LYS A 355 39.44 -24.06 -2.16
CA LYS A 355 39.73 -22.70 -1.69
C LYS A 355 39.11 -21.61 -2.56
N THR A 356 39.01 -21.84 -3.87
CA THR A 356 38.37 -20.91 -4.82
C THR A 356 36.84 -20.95 -4.68
N GLU A 357 36.26 -22.13 -4.52
CA GLU A 357 34.82 -22.31 -4.26
C GLU A 357 34.40 -21.67 -2.93
N LEU A 358 35.19 -21.83 -1.86
CA LEU A 358 34.96 -21.17 -0.58
C LEU A 358 34.94 -19.64 -0.74
N GLY A 359 35.91 -19.06 -1.46
CA GLY A 359 35.93 -17.62 -1.74
C GLY A 359 34.72 -17.13 -2.55
N ALA A 360 34.24 -17.92 -3.51
CA ALA A 360 33.02 -17.62 -4.27
C ALA A 360 31.75 -17.71 -3.38
N MET A 361 31.72 -18.68 -2.46
CA MET A 361 30.63 -18.84 -1.49
C MET A 361 30.62 -17.72 -0.43
N GLU A 362 31.78 -17.30 0.07
CA GLU A 362 31.90 -16.13 0.95
C GLU A 362 31.34 -14.87 0.28
N ALA A 363 31.66 -14.65 -1.00
CA ALA A 363 31.13 -13.53 -1.77
C ALA A 363 29.59 -13.59 -1.90
N ARG A 364 29.04 -14.79 -2.18
CA ARG A 364 27.57 -15.01 -2.24
C ARG A 364 26.87 -14.76 -0.91
N LEU A 365 27.46 -15.20 0.21
CA LEU A 365 26.88 -14.95 1.54
C LEU A 365 26.87 -13.44 1.85
N ARG A 366 27.97 -12.73 1.57
CA ARG A 366 28.05 -11.27 1.78
C ARG A 366 27.06 -10.50 0.89
N ASP A 367 26.80 -10.94 -0.35
CA ASP A 367 25.73 -10.39 -1.19
C ASP A 367 24.35 -10.62 -0.57
N SER A 368 24.07 -11.84 -0.10
CA SER A 368 22.81 -12.20 0.56
C SER A 368 22.56 -11.38 1.83
N GLU A 369 23.56 -11.28 2.73
CA GLU A 369 23.51 -10.49 3.96
C GLU A 369 23.29 -9.00 3.64
N SER A 370 24.03 -8.44 2.68
CA SER A 370 23.85 -7.06 2.20
C SER A 370 22.43 -6.79 1.67
N ARG A 371 21.88 -7.73 0.88
CA ARG A 371 20.52 -7.64 0.32
C ARG A 371 19.43 -7.76 1.38
N LEU A 372 19.65 -8.57 2.43
CA LEU A 372 18.78 -8.64 3.60
C LEU A 372 18.73 -7.30 4.33
N THR A 373 19.88 -6.74 4.73
CA THR A 373 19.94 -5.44 5.42
C THR A 373 19.34 -4.31 4.58
N ALA A 374 19.56 -4.32 3.25
CA ALA A 374 18.93 -3.37 2.34
C ALA A 374 17.39 -3.54 2.26
N SER A 375 16.88 -4.77 2.37
CA SER A 375 15.44 -5.05 2.39
C SER A 375 14.79 -4.60 3.70
N GLU A 376 15.41 -4.88 4.85
CA GLU A 376 14.95 -4.43 6.17
C GLU A 376 14.94 -2.90 6.28
N SER A 377 15.99 -2.24 5.79
CA SER A 377 16.08 -0.77 5.72
C SER A 377 14.98 -0.17 4.84
N ARG A 378 14.59 -0.84 3.75
CA ARG A 378 13.48 -0.40 2.89
C ARG A 378 12.12 -0.67 3.51
N LEU A 379 11.95 -1.76 4.26
CA LEU A 379 10.71 -2.08 4.96
C LEU A 379 10.42 -1.04 6.04
N THR A 380 11.38 -0.79 6.92
CA THR A 380 11.29 0.22 7.99
C THR A 380 11.06 1.63 7.45
N ALA A 381 11.75 2.02 6.36
CA ALA A 381 11.48 3.28 5.67
C ALA A 381 10.06 3.36 5.09
N SER A 382 9.55 2.26 4.52
CA SER A 382 8.18 2.19 4.00
C SER A 382 7.12 2.24 5.09
N GLU A 383 7.36 1.62 6.26
CA GLU A 383 6.47 1.68 7.41
C GLU A 383 6.38 3.10 7.97
N SER A 384 7.53 3.76 8.16
CA SER A 384 7.61 5.16 8.56
C SER A 384 6.89 6.08 7.56
N GLN A 385 7.05 5.86 6.26
CA GLN A 385 6.35 6.64 5.23
C GLN A 385 4.83 6.41 5.25
N VAL A 386 4.36 5.19 5.52
CA VAL A 386 2.92 4.89 5.69
C VAL A 386 2.36 5.58 6.94
N GLU A 387 3.11 5.62 8.04
CA GLU A 387 2.71 6.33 9.26
C GLU A 387 2.66 7.84 9.05
N GLU A 388 3.70 8.44 8.45
CA GLU A 388 3.74 9.87 8.11
C GLU A 388 2.57 10.27 7.21
N LEU A 389 2.32 9.50 6.14
CA LEU A 389 1.19 9.72 5.23
C LEU A 389 -0.16 9.50 5.90
N THR A 390 -0.26 8.61 6.90
CA THR A 390 -1.49 8.41 7.68
C THR A 390 -1.76 9.62 8.55
N ASN A 391 -0.76 10.09 9.31
CA ASN A 391 -0.88 11.27 10.18
C ASN A 391 -1.20 12.53 9.37
N ARG A 392 -0.43 12.81 8.30
CA ARG A 392 -0.68 13.94 7.37
C ARG A 392 -2.05 13.89 6.70
N ASN A 393 -2.70 12.72 6.66
CA ASN A 393 -4.01 12.54 6.05
C ASN A 393 -5.16 12.73 7.06
N GLU A 394 -4.95 12.45 8.36
CA GLU A 394 -5.89 12.85 9.41
C GLU A 394 -6.01 14.38 9.47
N ASP A 395 -4.88 15.10 9.45
CA ASP A 395 -4.82 16.58 9.46
C ASP A 395 -5.49 17.24 8.24
N ARG A 396 -5.67 16.49 7.14
CA ARG A 396 -6.24 16.98 5.87
C ARG A 396 -7.72 16.64 5.69
N LYS A 397 -8.38 16.01 6.68
CA LYS A 397 -9.82 15.75 6.62
C LYS A 397 -10.59 17.05 6.87
N VAL A 398 -11.35 17.50 5.86
CA VAL A 398 -12.20 18.69 5.96
C VAL A 398 -13.63 18.33 5.61
N ALA A 399 -14.54 18.49 6.58
CA ALA A 399 -15.94 18.14 6.41
C ALA A 399 -16.83 18.85 7.43
N PHE A 400 -17.91 19.48 6.97
CA PHE A 400 -18.95 19.98 7.87
C PHE A 400 -20.35 19.65 7.36
N SER A 401 -21.31 19.64 8.29
CA SER A 401 -22.74 19.53 8.01
C SER A 401 -23.54 20.12 9.16
N ALA A 402 -24.56 20.90 8.83
CA ALA A 402 -25.37 21.64 9.80
C ALA A 402 -26.81 21.85 9.32
N SER A 403 -27.75 22.11 10.25
CA SER A 403 -29.06 22.70 9.95
C SER A 403 -29.16 24.15 10.40
N LEU A 404 -30.12 24.87 9.80
CA LEU A 404 -30.25 26.32 9.95
C LEU A 404 -30.61 26.72 11.37
N ALA A 405 -31.72 26.19 11.89
CA ALA A 405 -32.22 26.50 13.21
C ALA A 405 -31.27 25.97 14.30
N ALA A 406 -31.02 26.78 15.32
CA ALA A 406 -30.37 26.33 16.55
C ALA A 406 -31.28 25.34 17.32
N PRO A 407 -30.73 24.47 18.18
CA PRO A 407 -31.53 23.55 18.99
C PRO A 407 -32.68 24.26 19.74
N GLY A 408 -33.90 23.73 19.60
CA GLY A 408 -35.12 24.30 20.19
C GLY A 408 -35.74 25.48 19.44
N GLN A 409 -35.05 26.09 18.48
CA GLN A 409 -35.55 27.22 17.69
C GLN A 409 -36.35 26.76 16.46
N HIS A 410 -37.27 27.60 16.01
CA HIS A 410 -38.09 27.38 14.82
C HIS A 410 -38.60 28.71 14.26
N GLY A 411 -38.82 28.80 12.94
CA GLY A 411 -39.37 30.00 12.31
C GLY A 411 -38.83 30.28 10.91
N ASN A 412 -39.30 31.39 10.33
CA ASN A 412 -38.78 31.92 9.08
C ASN A 412 -37.52 32.78 9.34
N THR A 413 -36.52 32.62 8.49
CA THR A 413 -35.44 33.59 8.29
C THR A 413 -35.76 34.38 7.04
N GLY A 414 -35.92 35.70 7.19
CA GLY A 414 -36.44 36.59 6.15
C GLY A 414 -37.97 36.60 6.04
N PRO A 415 -38.54 37.39 5.10
CA PRO A 415 -37.82 38.14 4.08
C PRO A 415 -37.12 39.39 4.62
N PHE A 416 -35.94 39.67 4.06
CA PHE A 416 -35.18 40.89 4.30
C PHE A 416 -35.13 41.72 3.01
N ASN A 417 -35.00 43.04 3.13
CA ASN A 417 -34.90 43.95 1.97
C ASN A 417 -33.54 43.88 1.24
N THR A 418 -32.53 43.29 1.88
CA THR A 418 -31.21 42.99 1.34
C THR A 418 -30.93 41.50 1.47
N GLY A 419 -29.99 40.97 0.69
CA GLY A 419 -29.52 39.60 0.88
C GLY A 419 -28.68 39.47 2.16
N ILE A 420 -28.74 38.31 2.81
CA ILE A 420 -28.13 38.08 4.13
C ILE A 420 -27.42 36.72 4.16
N THR A 421 -26.19 36.69 4.68
CA THR A 421 -25.47 35.43 4.94
C THR A 421 -26.21 34.57 5.97
N LEU A 422 -26.52 33.34 5.59
CA LEU A 422 -27.22 32.35 6.41
C LEU A 422 -26.24 31.61 7.32
N VAL A 423 -26.50 31.68 8.62
CA VAL A 423 -25.72 30.99 9.65
C VAL A 423 -26.44 29.71 10.04
N TYR A 424 -25.85 28.54 9.73
CA TYR A 424 -26.42 27.24 10.09
C TYR A 424 -25.89 26.82 11.46
N ARG A 425 -26.74 26.91 12.49
CA ARG A 425 -26.32 26.95 13.89
C ARG A 425 -26.24 25.59 14.58
N ASN A 426 -26.92 24.57 14.05
CA ASN A 426 -26.96 23.23 14.64
C ASN A 426 -26.01 22.29 13.89
N ILE A 427 -24.84 22.03 14.48
CA ILE A 427 -23.71 21.35 13.83
C ILE A 427 -23.76 19.83 14.05
N TYR A 428 -23.72 19.06 12.97
CA TYR A 428 -23.60 17.58 12.98
C TYR A 428 -22.15 17.09 12.87
N SER A 429 -21.33 17.85 12.15
CA SER A 429 -19.90 17.61 11.99
C SER A 429 -19.20 18.92 11.58
N ASN A 430 -17.94 19.09 11.99
CA ASN A 430 -17.06 20.20 11.59
C ASN A 430 -15.57 19.77 11.66
N ILE A 431 -15.25 18.65 11.00
CA ILE A 431 -13.90 18.09 10.94
C ILE A 431 -12.99 19.07 10.19
N GLY A 432 -11.84 19.38 10.79
CA GLY A 432 -10.93 20.44 10.33
C GLY A 432 -11.35 21.86 10.73
N ASN A 433 -12.47 22.03 11.47
CA ASN A 433 -12.99 23.32 11.96
C ASN A 433 -13.16 24.42 10.90
N ALA A 434 -13.30 24.03 9.63
CA ALA A 434 -13.31 24.95 8.49
C ALA A 434 -14.62 25.74 8.35
N TYR A 435 -15.71 25.31 8.98
CA TYR A 435 -16.97 26.07 9.06
C TYR A 435 -17.08 26.84 10.37
N ASN A 436 -17.38 28.14 10.29
CA ASN A 436 -17.60 28.98 11.46
C ASN A 436 -19.12 29.10 11.75
N PRO A 437 -19.62 28.51 12.86
CA PRO A 437 -21.05 28.50 13.21
C PRO A 437 -21.58 29.84 13.73
N THR A 438 -20.71 30.84 13.92
CA THR A 438 -21.08 32.19 14.33
C THR A 438 -21.32 33.08 13.10
N THR A 439 -20.50 32.95 12.06
CA THR A 439 -20.56 33.78 10.83
C THR A 439 -21.26 33.12 9.65
N GLY A 440 -21.41 31.79 9.66
CA GLY A 440 -21.99 31.03 8.55
C GLY A 440 -21.02 30.75 7.40
N ILE A 441 -19.74 31.04 7.57
CA ILE A 441 -18.71 30.99 6.53
C ILE A 441 -17.87 29.73 6.68
N PHE A 442 -17.70 28.99 5.57
CA PHE A 442 -16.65 28.01 5.38
C PHE A 442 -15.41 28.69 4.79
N THR A 443 -14.22 28.39 5.30
CA THR A 443 -12.94 28.85 4.73
C THR A 443 -12.11 27.63 4.38
N ALA A 444 -11.63 27.52 3.14
CA ALA A 444 -10.82 26.37 2.70
C ALA A 444 -9.43 26.37 3.37
N PRO A 445 -9.09 25.36 4.21
CA PRO A 445 -7.79 25.30 4.88
C PRO A 445 -6.69 24.68 3.99
N VAL A 446 -7.08 23.96 2.94
CA VAL A 446 -6.18 23.30 1.98
C VAL A 446 -6.72 23.48 0.57
N ARG A 447 -5.83 23.50 -0.41
CA ARG A 447 -6.20 23.52 -1.83
C ARG A 447 -6.77 22.16 -2.24
N GLY A 448 -7.90 22.14 -2.94
CA GLY A 448 -8.49 20.88 -3.40
C GLY A 448 -9.88 20.99 -4.04
N LEU A 449 -10.43 19.85 -4.43
CA LEU A 449 -11.81 19.75 -4.93
C LEU A 449 -12.77 19.52 -3.77
N TYR A 450 -13.70 20.45 -3.57
CA TYR A 450 -14.73 20.40 -2.55
C TYR A 450 -16.10 20.12 -3.14
N LEU A 451 -16.93 19.35 -2.44
CA LEU A 451 -18.34 19.13 -2.75
C LEU A 451 -19.21 19.83 -1.71
N PHE A 452 -20.04 20.78 -2.16
CA PHE A 452 -21.05 21.42 -1.33
C PHE A 452 -22.44 20.95 -1.72
N ARG A 453 -23.33 20.81 -0.74
CA ARG A 453 -24.76 20.56 -0.92
C ARG A 453 -25.58 21.33 0.09
N PHE A 454 -26.71 21.84 -0.37
CA PHE A 454 -27.66 22.55 0.48
C PHE A 454 -29.08 22.20 0.09
N TYR A 455 -29.92 22.12 1.11
CA TYR A 455 -31.34 21.85 1.04
C TYR A 455 -32.02 22.98 1.80
N ILE A 456 -33.01 23.62 1.18
CA ILE A 456 -33.81 24.68 1.80
C ILE A 456 -35.27 24.31 1.75
N TYR A 457 -36.00 24.73 2.78
CA TYR A 457 -37.44 24.56 2.89
C TYR A 457 -38.10 25.92 3.15
N GLY A 458 -39.35 26.07 2.72
CA GLY A 458 -40.17 27.24 3.02
C GLY A 458 -41.66 26.89 2.99
N GLY A 459 -42.42 27.56 3.85
CA GLY A 459 -43.88 27.54 3.77
C GLY A 459 -44.36 28.27 2.52
N GLY A 460 -45.38 27.72 1.86
CA GLY A 460 -45.95 28.30 0.64
C GLY A 460 -46.52 29.70 0.89
N ASP A 461 -46.20 30.61 -0.03
CA ASP A 461 -46.58 32.02 -0.03
C ASP A 461 -46.45 32.53 -1.47
N SER A 462 -47.57 32.95 -2.06
CA SER A 462 -47.59 33.49 -3.43
C SER A 462 -46.81 34.80 -3.61
N SER A 463 -46.47 35.50 -2.52
CA SER A 463 -45.82 36.81 -2.53
C SER A 463 -44.34 36.78 -2.13
N VAL A 464 -43.90 35.75 -1.38
CA VAL A 464 -42.52 35.65 -0.88
C VAL A 464 -41.88 34.31 -1.29
N PRO A 465 -40.98 34.31 -2.30
CA PRO A 465 -40.28 33.11 -2.74
C PRO A 465 -39.41 32.47 -1.63
N THR A 466 -39.13 31.18 -1.81
CA THR A 466 -38.14 30.44 -1.03
C THR A 466 -36.86 30.31 -1.84
N ALA A 467 -35.81 31.07 -1.50
CA ALA A 467 -34.56 30.99 -2.25
C ALA A 467 -33.31 31.32 -1.43
N ALA A 468 -32.24 30.58 -1.69
CA ALA A 468 -30.90 30.84 -1.19
C ALA A 468 -29.85 30.39 -2.22
N ALA A 469 -28.71 31.07 -2.21
CA ALA A 469 -27.60 30.84 -3.12
C ALA A 469 -26.33 30.43 -2.36
N LEU A 470 -25.52 29.59 -2.99
CA LEU A 470 -24.16 29.29 -2.52
C LEU A 470 -23.21 30.28 -3.18
N HIS A 471 -22.46 31.03 -2.37
CA HIS A 471 -21.47 32.00 -2.84
C HIS A 471 -20.05 31.47 -2.60
N LYS A 472 -19.14 31.68 -3.56
CA LYS A 472 -17.69 31.58 -3.41
C LYS A 472 -17.10 32.99 -3.54
N ASN A 473 -16.32 33.44 -2.56
CA ASN A 473 -15.66 34.75 -2.55
C ASN A 473 -16.61 35.92 -2.91
N GLY A 474 -17.84 35.88 -2.39
CA GLY A 474 -18.89 36.87 -2.67
C GLY A 474 -19.72 36.62 -3.94
N HIS A 475 -19.26 35.78 -4.88
CA HIS A 475 -19.96 35.49 -6.13
C HIS A 475 -20.84 34.24 -6.03
N GLN A 476 -22.10 34.33 -6.50
CA GLN A 476 -23.01 33.18 -6.59
C GLN A 476 -22.47 32.12 -7.57
N ILE A 477 -22.39 30.86 -7.11
CA ILE A 477 -21.99 29.70 -7.93
C ILE A 477 -23.06 28.61 -8.04
N ALA A 478 -24.07 28.62 -7.17
CA ALA A 478 -25.25 27.75 -7.27
C ALA A 478 -26.46 28.41 -6.58
N ILE A 479 -27.67 28.01 -6.94
CA ILE A 479 -28.92 28.54 -6.36
C ILE A 479 -29.97 27.44 -6.17
N ALA A 480 -30.73 27.53 -5.09
CA ALA A 480 -32.01 26.87 -4.93
C ALA A 480 -33.08 27.96 -4.85
N TYR A 481 -34.09 27.89 -5.72
CA TYR A 481 -35.20 28.84 -5.81
C TYR A 481 -36.50 28.04 -5.98
N ALA A 482 -37.57 28.48 -5.30
CA ALA A 482 -38.91 27.95 -5.45
C ALA A 482 -39.95 29.03 -5.13
N VAL A 483 -41.06 29.01 -5.86
CA VAL A 483 -42.30 29.74 -5.53
C VAL A 483 -43.41 28.69 -5.44
N HIS A 484 -44.20 28.76 -4.39
CA HIS A 484 -45.28 27.82 -4.16
C HIS A 484 -46.41 28.54 -3.40
N ALA A 485 -47.64 28.48 -3.89
CA ALA A 485 -48.71 29.38 -3.43
C ALA A 485 -49.17 29.12 -1.98
N SER A 486 -49.17 27.86 -1.54
CA SER A 486 -49.66 27.42 -0.23
C SER A 486 -49.04 26.08 0.18
N GLY A 487 -49.08 25.69 1.45
CA GLY A 487 -48.47 24.43 1.91
C GLY A 487 -46.99 24.57 2.22
N GLY A 488 -46.13 23.75 1.61
CA GLY A 488 -44.70 23.74 1.91
C GLY A 488 -43.86 23.14 0.79
N ILE A 489 -42.73 23.78 0.47
CA ILE A 489 -41.86 23.42 -0.65
C ILE A 489 -40.41 23.27 -0.21
N SER A 490 -39.71 22.28 -0.77
CA SER A 490 -38.26 22.12 -0.64
C SER A 490 -37.58 22.38 -1.98
N SER A 491 -36.40 23.00 -1.93
CA SER A 491 -35.51 23.19 -3.08
C SER A 491 -34.08 22.87 -2.66
N SER A 492 -33.25 22.38 -3.57
CA SER A 492 -31.90 21.91 -3.22
C SER A 492 -30.96 21.98 -4.40
N ASN A 493 -29.68 22.23 -4.15
CA ASN A 493 -28.64 22.21 -5.17
C ASN A 493 -27.29 21.81 -4.56
N GLY A 494 -26.27 21.65 -5.40
CA GLY A 494 -24.92 21.32 -4.95
C GLY A 494 -23.91 21.39 -6.10
N VAL A 495 -22.65 21.63 -5.75
CA VAL A 495 -21.57 21.89 -6.71
C VAL A 495 -20.28 21.24 -6.24
N SER A 496 -19.51 20.72 -7.18
CA SER A 496 -18.11 20.35 -6.97
C SER A 496 -17.24 21.50 -7.50
N VAL A 497 -16.44 22.12 -6.63
CA VAL A 497 -15.68 23.34 -6.94
C VAL A 497 -14.25 23.24 -6.40
N VAL A 498 -13.27 23.70 -7.17
CA VAL A 498 -11.89 23.83 -6.69
C VAL A 498 -11.79 25.09 -5.83
N LEU A 499 -11.25 24.92 -4.62
CA LEU A 499 -10.94 26.01 -3.71
C LEU A 499 -9.43 26.07 -3.50
N GLU A 500 -8.91 27.29 -3.50
CA GLU A 500 -7.58 27.66 -3.05
C GLU A 500 -7.59 27.92 -1.53
N VAL A 501 -6.41 27.92 -0.90
CA VAL A 501 -6.31 28.18 0.55
C VAL A 501 -6.83 29.59 0.85
N GLY A 502 -7.76 29.70 1.80
CA GLY A 502 -8.39 30.96 2.18
C GLY A 502 -9.64 31.34 1.36
N ASP A 503 -9.99 30.60 0.30
CA ASP A 503 -11.27 30.78 -0.39
C ASP A 503 -12.44 30.60 0.59
N VAL A 504 -13.41 31.51 0.54
CA VAL A 504 -14.58 31.50 1.41
C VAL A 504 -15.83 31.04 0.66
N VAL A 505 -16.60 30.16 1.30
CA VAL A 505 -17.89 29.67 0.81
C VAL A 505 -18.97 29.88 1.86
N ASN A 506 -20.11 30.44 1.49
CA ASN A 506 -21.24 30.62 2.39
C ASN A 506 -22.59 30.50 1.67
N MET A 507 -23.64 30.29 2.44
CA MET A 507 -25.02 30.35 1.97
C MET A 507 -25.56 31.77 2.16
N HIS A 508 -26.26 32.29 1.17
CA HIS A 508 -26.77 33.65 1.14
C HIS A 508 -28.26 33.64 0.80
N LEU A 509 -29.09 34.18 1.69
CA LEU A 509 -30.51 34.41 1.42
C LEU A 509 -30.64 35.53 0.39
N TRP A 510 -31.53 35.37 -0.58
CA TRP A 510 -31.81 36.42 -1.55
C TRP A 510 -32.66 37.53 -0.93
N ALA A 511 -32.51 38.76 -1.44
CA ALA A 511 -33.38 39.86 -1.04
C ALA A 511 -34.84 39.55 -1.40
N GLY A 512 -35.77 39.81 -0.49
CA GLY A 512 -37.19 39.54 -0.67
C GLY A 512 -37.60 38.06 -0.57
N THR A 513 -36.69 37.14 -0.20
CA THR A 513 -37.01 35.70 -0.04
C THR A 513 -36.91 35.25 1.41
N LYS A 514 -37.58 34.15 1.76
CA LYS A 514 -37.55 33.57 3.10
C LYS A 514 -37.20 32.08 3.05
N ILE A 515 -36.63 31.55 4.13
CA ILE A 515 -36.52 30.10 4.35
C ILE A 515 -36.99 29.75 5.76
N TYR A 516 -37.54 28.55 5.94
CA TYR A 516 -38.02 28.06 7.22
C TYR A 516 -37.12 26.91 7.72
N ASP A 517 -36.93 26.85 9.04
CA ASP A 517 -36.43 25.65 9.70
C ASP A 517 -37.04 25.50 11.10
N SER A 518 -36.91 24.31 11.68
CA SER A 518 -37.43 23.98 12.99
C SER A 518 -36.62 22.85 13.64
N THR A 519 -37.09 22.35 14.79
CA THR A 519 -36.61 21.08 15.39
C THR A 519 -36.61 19.91 14.40
N ASN A 520 -37.40 19.97 13.32
CA ASN A 520 -37.43 18.96 12.28
C ASN A 520 -36.24 18.98 11.30
N ARG A 521 -35.41 20.03 11.31
CA ARG A 521 -34.15 20.12 10.54
C ARG A 521 -34.38 19.93 9.03
N HIS A 522 -35.21 20.80 8.46
CA HIS A 522 -35.55 20.80 7.04
C HIS A 522 -34.44 21.44 6.20
N SER A 523 -33.90 22.57 6.66
CA SER A 523 -32.91 23.35 5.91
C SER A 523 -31.50 22.97 6.37
N THR A 524 -30.69 22.37 5.48
CA THR A 524 -29.35 21.85 5.79
C THR A 524 -28.29 22.34 4.80
N PHE A 525 -27.04 22.45 5.27
CA PHE A 525 -25.88 22.81 4.46
C PHE A 525 -24.70 21.93 4.87
N SER A 526 -23.98 21.39 3.88
CA SER A 526 -22.81 20.52 4.09
C SER A 526 -21.74 20.79 3.05
N GLY A 527 -20.47 20.62 3.43
CA GLY A 527 -19.31 20.73 2.53
C GLY A 527 -18.21 19.74 2.90
N HIS A 528 -17.59 19.14 1.89
CA HIS A 528 -16.60 18.07 2.05
C HIS A 528 -15.41 18.25 1.10
N LEU A 529 -14.19 18.09 1.59
CA LEU A 529 -13.04 17.87 0.71
C LEU A 529 -13.15 16.46 0.10
N LEU A 530 -13.02 16.36 -1.23
CA LEU A 530 -12.94 15.09 -1.93
C LEU A 530 -11.50 14.60 -2.05
N PHE A 531 -10.58 15.51 -2.42
CA PHE A 531 -9.14 15.27 -2.47
C PHE A 531 -8.38 16.60 -2.55
N THR A 532 -7.21 16.66 -1.92
CA THR A 532 -6.27 17.79 -2.05
C THR A 532 -5.67 17.86 -3.45
N MET A 533 -5.35 19.06 -3.92
CA MET A 533 -4.59 19.28 -5.15
C MET A 533 -3.25 19.91 -4.79
N SER A 534 -2.15 19.28 -5.22
CA SER A 534 -0.79 19.84 -5.20
C SER A 534 -0.69 20.99 -6.20
#